data_AF-A0AAE9E3B3-F1
#
_entry.id   AF-A0AAE9E3B3-F1
#
_cell.length_a   1.000
_cell.length_b   1.000
_cell.length_c   1.000
_cell.angle_alpha   90.00
_cell.angle_beta   90.00
_cell.angle_gamma   90.00
#
_symmetry.space_group_name_H-M   'P 1'
#
loop_
_entity.id
_entity.type
_entity.pdbx_description
1 polymer ?
#
loop_
_entity_poly.entity_id
_entity_poly.type
_entity_poly.pdbx_seq_one_letter_code
_entity_poly.pdbx_strand_id
1 'polypeptide(L)'
;MSPTEQLALIKKSNADREIRDLLRQCLISAMNFESSSKESLEKSKTLVRKAGDTCEISSRSAAFTAASAMKLKKWNDVDEMLQMATYCPPAITSSIRVKSLAEQSKFNEALAELEKVLMFEEEVFSTGNYSISDEALDALCDAIKAEPESTEKMKRFRNLQRLVTKYARFVWKIPCQKQRKLIQNL
;
A
#
# COMPACT_ATOMS: atom_id res chain seq x y z
N MET A 1 -2.81 19.23 -9.78
CA MET A 1 -1.47 19.80 -9.50
C MET A 1 -0.45 18.76 -9.90
N SER A 2 0.41 19.07 -10.85
CA SER A 2 1.39 18.12 -11.38
C SER A 2 2.47 17.79 -10.33
N PRO A 3 3.13 16.61 -10.39
CA PRO A 3 4.23 16.29 -9.50
C PRO A 3 5.36 17.34 -9.53
N THR A 4 5.59 17.96 -10.68
CA THR A 4 6.58 19.03 -10.86
C THR A 4 6.21 20.31 -10.09
N GLU A 5 4.92 20.67 -10.06
CA GLU A 5 4.40 21.79 -9.26
C GLU A 5 4.53 21.51 -7.76
N GLN A 6 4.25 20.27 -7.34
CA GLN A 6 4.41 19.85 -5.94
C GLN A 6 5.87 19.90 -5.49
N LEU A 7 6.81 19.46 -6.33
CA LEU A 7 8.26 19.60 -6.07
C LEU A 7 8.68 21.07 -5.92
N ALA A 8 8.12 21.97 -6.72
CA ALA A 8 8.40 23.40 -6.62
C ALA A 8 7.86 24.00 -5.32
N LEU A 9 6.68 23.56 -4.86
CA LEU A 9 6.10 23.98 -3.59
C LEU A 9 6.90 23.47 -2.38
N ILE A 10 7.33 22.20 -2.39
CA ILE A 10 8.18 21.65 -1.32
C ILE A 10 9.47 22.47 -1.20
N LYS A 11 10.12 22.78 -2.32
CA LYS A 11 11.35 23.61 -2.34
C LYS A 11 11.14 25.02 -1.78
N LYS A 12 9.97 25.61 -2.01
CA LYS A 12 9.61 26.96 -1.55
C LYS A 12 9.03 26.99 -0.12
N SER A 13 8.78 25.83 0.48
CA SER A 13 8.20 25.76 1.82
C SER A 13 9.20 26.18 2.90
N ASN A 14 8.68 26.76 3.99
CA ASN A 14 9.46 27.14 5.17
C ASN A 14 9.72 25.96 6.12
N ALA A 15 9.42 24.72 5.69
CA ALA A 15 9.69 23.53 6.48
C ALA A 15 11.19 23.30 6.67
N ASP A 16 11.54 22.53 7.69
CA ASP A 16 12.92 22.12 7.92
C ASP A 16 13.52 21.42 6.69
N ARG A 17 14.82 21.57 6.48
CA ARG A 17 15.51 20.98 5.34
C ARG A 17 15.34 19.46 5.28
N GLU A 18 15.42 18.77 6.41
CA GLU A 18 15.30 17.31 6.47
C GLU A 18 13.89 16.87 6.06
N ILE A 19 12.86 17.57 6.55
CA ILE A 19 11.46 17.31 6.19
C ILE A 19 11.24 17.54 4.70
N ARG A 20 11.78 18.62 4.13
CA ARG A 20 11.69 18.87 2.68
C ARG A 20 12.36 17.78 1.85
N ASP A 21 13.50 17.27 2.31
CA ASP A 21 14.21 16.20 1.62
C ASP A 21 13.42 14.88 1.68
N LEU A 22 12.80 14.55 2.81
CA LEU A 22 11.91 13.39 2.94
C LEU A 22 10.66 13.51 2.06
N LEU A 23 10.00 14.68 2.06
CA LEU A 23 8.83 14.94 1.20
C LEU A 23 9.18 14.81 -0.28
N ARG A 24 10.35 15.36 -0.68
CA ARG A 24 10.84 15.24 -2.05
C ARG A 24 11.09 13.78 -2.44
N GLN A 25 11.69 12.99 -1.54
CA GLN A 25 11.93 11.57 -1.79
C GLN A 25 10.62 10.80 -1.93
N CYS A 26 9.65 11.03 -1.04
CA CYS A 26 8.34 10.40 -1.10
C CYS A 26 7.65 10.69 -2.44
N LEU A 27 7.68 11.95 -2.89
CA LEU A 27 7.10 12.34 -4.17
C LEU A 27 7.83 11.70 -5.36
N ILE A 28 9.15 11.58 -5.32
CA ILE A 28 9.93 10.87 -6.35
C ILE A 28 9.55 9.38 -6.39
N SER A 29 9.42 8.72 -5.23
CA SER A 29 9.00 7.31 -5.16
C SER A 29 7.59 7.12 -5.72
N ALA A 30 6.66 8.05 -5.45
CA ALA A 30 5.32 8.04 -6.02
C ALA A 30 5.35 8.18 -7.56
N MET A 31 6.14 9.12 -8.09
CA MET A 31 6.32 9.27 -9.55
C MET A 31 6.94 8.02 -10.20
N ASN A 32 7.92 7.40 -9.53
CA ASN A 32 8.56 6.18 -10.01
C ASN A 32 7.61 4.97 -9.99
N PHE A 33 6.65 4.94 -9.07
CA PHE A 33 5.60 3.93 -9.07
C PHE A 33 4.72 3.99 -10.31
N GLU A 34 4.45 5.18 -10.85
CA GLU A 34 3.70 5.33 -12.11
C GLU A 34 4.49 4.81 -13.32
N SER A 35 5.81 5.00 -13.35
CA SER A 35 6.64 4.72 -14.53
C SER A 35 6.93 3.24 -14.81
N SER A 36 6.71 2.34 -13.84
CA SER A 36 6.98 0.89 -13.96
C SER A 36 8.37 0.54 -14.53
N SER A 37 9.38 1.37 -14.26
CA SER A 37 10.74 1.19 -14.77
C SER A 37 11.65 0.54 -13.74
N LYS A 38 12.47 -0.43 -14.16
CA LYS A 38 13.50 -1.05 -13.31
C LYS A 38 14.54 -0.05 -12.81
N GLU A 39 14.91 0.92 -13.64
CA GLU A 39 15.85 1.98 -13.24
C GLU A 39 15.23 2.89 -12.18
N SER A 40 13.96 3.26 -12.34
CA SER A 40 13.18 4.02 -11.36
C SER A 40 13.05 3.27 -10.03
N LEU A 41 12.88 1.95 -10.06
CA LEU A 41 12.85 1.11 -8.86
C LEU A 41 14.18 1.17 -8.10
N GLU A 42 15.32 0.96 -8.78
CA GLU A 42 16.63 0.97 -8.11
C GLU A 42 16.98 2.35 -7.52
N LYS A 43 16.59 3.42 -8.21
CA LYS A 43 16.71 4.79 -7.67
C LYS A 43 15.88 4.94 -6.38
N SER A 44 14.64 4.48 -6.39
CA SER A 44 13.73 4.58 -5.23
C SER A 44 14.24 3.75 -4.05
N LYS A 45 14.70 2.52 -4.29
CA LYS A 45 15.34 1.67 -3.27
C LYS A 45 16.53 2.35 -2.61
N THR A 46 17.39 2.99 -3.41
CA THR A 46 18.56 3.71 -2.90
C THR A 46 18.14 4.88 -2.01
N LEU A 47 17.10 5.63 -2.40
CA LEU A 47 16.57 6.73 -1.59
C LEU A 47 15.96 6.24 -0.27
N VAL A 48 15.12 5.20 -0.31
CA VAL A 48 14.48 4.62 0.87
C VAL A 48 15.53 4.09 1.85
N ARG A 49 16.53 3.33 1.38
CA ARG A 49 17.62 2.83 2.22
C ARG A 49 18.44 3.95 2.86
N LYS A 50 18.64 5.05 2.14
CA LYS A 50 19.36 6.22 2.67
C LYS A 50 18.56 6.97 3.73
N ALA A 51 17.25 7.12 3.55
CA ALA A 51 16.39 7.77 4.53
C ALA A 51 16.20 6.94 5.79
N GLY A 52 16.19 5.61 5.64
CA GLY A 52 15.80 4.69 6.70
C GLY A 52 14.31 4.78 7.01
N ASP A 53 13.88 4.06 8.04
CA ASP A 53 12.50 4.07 8.51
C ASP A 53 12.38 4.91 9.78
N THR A 54 12.27 6.23 9.61
CA THR A 54 12.36 7.21 10.70
C THR A 54 11.03 7.88 11.03
N CYS A 55 10.13 7.99 10.05
CA CYS A 55 8.82 8.61 10.22
C CYS A 55 7.83 8.12 9.15
N GLU A 56 6.57 8.55 9.25
CA GLU A 56 5.52 8.18 8.30
C GLU A 56 5.88 8.53 6.83
N ILE A 57 6.54 9.67 6.58
CA ILE A 57 6.91 10.10 5.21
C ILE A 57 7.93 9.14 4.58
N SER A 58 8.93 8.71 5.35
CA SER A 58 9.91 7.73 4.87
C SER A 58 9.26 6.36 4.67
N SER A 59 8.38 5.93 5.58
CA SER A 59 7.65 4.66 5.43
C SER A 59 6.74 4.64 4.20
N ARG A 60 6.07 5.76 3.89
CA ARG A 60 5.27 5.90 2.67
C ARG A 60 6.14 5.80 1.41
N SER A 61 7.34 6.37 1.44
CA SER A 61 8.32 6.23 0.36
C SER A 61 8.70 4.75 0.12
N ALA A 62 8.87 4.00 1.20
CA ALA A 62 9.12 2.56 1.16
C ALA A 62 7.92 1.79 0.59
N ALA A 63 6.69 2.12 1.03
CA ALA A 63 5.47 1.51 0.51
C ALA A 63 5.28 1.73 -1.01
N PHE A 64 5.54 2.93 -1.53
CA PHE A 64 5.54 3.18 -2.98
C PHE A 64 6.59 2.35 -3.72
N THR A 65 7.76 2.20 -3.12
CA THR A 65 8.86 1.41 -3.69
C THR A 65 8.49 -0.07 -3.71
N ALA A 66 7.85 -0.59 -2.64
CA ALA A 66 7.30 -1.94 -2.60
C ALA A 66 6.23 -2.16 -3.68
N ALA A 67 5.31 -1.21 -3.85
CA ALA A 67 4.28 -1.28 -4.89
C ALA A 67 4.89 -1.26 -6.31
N SER A 68 5.99 -0.53 -6.50
CA SER A 68 6.76 -0.51 -7.76
C SER A 68 7.44 -1.86 -8.03
N ALA A 69 8.06 -2.46 -7.01
CA ALA A 69 8.66 -3.78 -7.09
C ALA A 69 7.62 -4.86 -7.42
N MET A 70 6.42 -4.75 -6.84
CA MET A 70 5.30 -5.66 -7.10
C MET A 70 4.90 -5.64 -8.58
N LYS A 71 4.76 -4.44 -9.20
CA LYS A 71 4.49 -4.32 -10.66
C LYS A 71 5.54 -5.03 -11.53
N LEU A 72 6.78 -5.06 -11.06
CA LEU A 72 7.91 -5.73 -11.73
C LEU A 72 8.11 -7.18 -11.30
N LYS A 73 7.21 -7.74 -10.48
CA LYS A 73 7.27 -9.10 -9.92
C LYS A 73 8.58 -9.39 -9.18
N LYS A 74 9.16 -8.37 -8.56
CA LYS A 74 10.38 -8.46 -7.75
C LYS A 74 10.01 -8.71 -6.28
N TRP A 75 9.54 -9.91 -5.98
CA TRP A 75 8.96 -10.24 -4.67
C TRP A 75 9.91 -10.03 -3.49
N ASN A 76 11.21 -10.36 -3.65
CA ASN A 76 12.21 -10.08 -2.61
C ASN A 76 12.33 -8.58 -2.31
N ASP A 77 12.26 -7.73 -3.34
CA ASP A 77 12.29 -6.28 -3.16
C ASP A 77 10.97 -5.78 -2.52
N VAL A 78 9.82 -6.43 -2.79
CA VAL A 78 8.56 -6.12 -2.11
C VAL A 78 8.69 -6.36 -0.61
N ASP A 79 9.19 -7.52 -0.20
CA ASP A 79 9.34 -7.88 1.21
C ASP A 79 10.35 -6.97 1.93
N GLU A 80 11.49 -6.70 1.29
CA GLU A 80 12.50 -5.77 1.82
C GLU A 80 11.90 -4.38 2.05
N MET A 81 11.20 -3.82 1.06
CA MET A 81 10.65 -2.46 1.17
C MET A 81 9.48 -2.39 2.17
N LEU A 82 8.69 -3.45 2.31
CA LEU A 82 7.63 -3.50 3.33
C LEU A 82 8.19 -3.57 4.76
N GLN A 83 9.38 -4.17 4.97
CA GLN A 83 10.06 -4.14 6.28
C GLN A 83 10.49 -2.72 6.68
N MET A 84 10.68 -1.83 5.70
CA MET A 84 11.04 -0.41 5.91
C MET A 84 9.83 0.53 5.93
N ALA A 85 8.61 -0.01 6.02
CA ALA A 85 7.37 0.76 5.98
C ALA A 85 6.62 0.71 7.33
N THR A 86 7.32 0.67 8.47
CA THR A 86 6.72 0.36 9.78
C THR A 86 5.80 1.46 10.32
N TYR A 87 6.03 2.73 9.97
CA TYR A 87 5.15 3.84 10.35
C TYR A 87 4.04 4.09 9.32
N CYS A 88 3.92 3.26 8.29
CA CYS A 88 2.83 3.35 7.33
C CYS A 88 1.55 2.77 7.95
N PRO A 89 0.35 3.33 7.68
CA PRO A 89 -0.90 2.70 8.07
C PRO A 89 -0.93 1.21 7.66
N PRO A 90 -1.20 0.28 8.58
CA PRO A 90 -1.12 -1.16 8.30
C PRO A 90 -1.95 -1.62 7.11
N ALA A 91 -3.07 -0.96 6.83
CA ALA A 91 -3.90 -1.27 5.66
C ALA A 91 -3.16 -1.04 4.33
N ILE A 92 -2.24 -0.06 4.23
CA ILE A 92 -1.45 0.17 3.02
C ILE A 92 -0.46 -0.98 2.82
N THR A 93 0.32 -1.31 3.85
CA THR A 93 1.31 -2.38 3.78
C THR A 93 0.67 -3.74 3.57
N SER A 94 -0.44 -4.02 4.25
CA SER A 94 -1.19 -5.27 4.07
C SER A 94 -1.89 -5.33 2.71
N SER A 95 -2.34 -4.22 2.13
CA SER A 95 -2.89 -4.23 0.75
C SER A 95 -1.83 -4.66 -0.27
N ILE A 96 -0.63 -4.11 -0.17
CA ILE A 96 0.49 -4.48 -1.06
C ILE A 96 0.86 -5.95 -0.85
N ARG A 97 0.93 -6.41 0.41
CA ARG A 97 1.28 -7.79 0.74
C ARG A 97 0.22 -8.80 0.30
N VAL A 98 -1.06 -8.53 0.53
CA VAL A 98 -2.16 -9.39 0.08
C VAL A 98 -2.12 -9.55 -1.44
N LYS A 99 -1.95 -8.44 -2.18
CA LYS A 99 -1.87 -8.48 -3.64
C LYS A 99 -0.64 -9.24 -4.12
N SER A 100 0.54 -9.00 -3.54
CA SER A 100 1.76 -9.70 -3.93
C SER A 100 1.69 -11.21 -3.64
N LEU A 101 1.06 -11.62 -2.53
CA LEU A 101 0.85 -13.02 -2.18
C LEU A 101 -0.18 -13.69 -3.10
N ALA A 102 -1.26 -12.97 -3.46
CA ALA A 102 -2.25 -13.44 -4.41
C ALA A 102 -1.63 -13.72 -5.79
N GLU A 103 -0.79 -12.80 -6.30
CA GLU A 103 -0.07 -13.00 -7.58
C GLU A 103 0.94 -14.16 -7.52
N GLN A 104 1.42 -14.51 -6.33
CA GLN A 104 2.28 -15.68 -6.09
C GLN A 104 1.50 -16.98 -5.81
N SER A 105 0.16 -16.96 -5.84
CA SER A 105 -0.70 -18.09 -5.44
C SER A 105 -0.52 -18.56 -3.99
N LYS A 106 -0.01 -17.69 -3.11
CA LYS A 106 0.19 -17.95 -1.68
C LYS A 106 -1.07 -17.62 -0.88
N PHE A 107 -2.18 -18.29 -1.18
CA PHE A 107 -3.50 -17.91 -0.70
C PHE A 107 -3.66 -17.97 0.83
N ASN A 108 -3.08 -18.99 1.47
CA ASN A 108 -3.16 -19.12 2.93
C ASN A 108 -2.45 -17.96 3.63
N GLU A 109 -1.31 -17.52 3.10
CA GLU A 109 -0.57 -16.37 3.62
C GLU A 109 -1.34 -15.07 3.37
N ALA A 110 -1.95 -14.91 2.18
CA ALA A 110 -2.77 -13.75 1.85
C ALA A 110 -4.00 -13.62 2.77
N LEU A 111 -4.66 -14.75 3.08
CA LEU A 111 -5.80 -14.80 4.00
C LEU A 111 -5.38 -14.52 5.44
N ALA A 112 -4.24 -15.06 5.88
CA ALA A 112 -3.67 -14.76 7.20
C ALA A 112 -3.30 -13.27 7.33
N GLU A 113 -2.82 -12.64 6.26
CA GLU A 113 -2.53 -11.21 6.25
C GLU A 113 -3.82 -10.37 6.38
N LEU A 114 -4.92 -10.76 5.72
CA LEU A 114 -6.23 -10.12 5.92
C LEU A 114 -6.74 -10.28 7.36
N GLU A 115 -6.50 -11.41 8.00
CA GLU A 115 -6.87 -11.64 9.40
C GLU A 115 -6.10 -10.72 10.35
N LYS A 116 -4.80 -10.50 10.13
CA LYS A 116 -4.02 -9.54 10.92
C LYS A 116 -4.61 -8.14 10.87
N VAL A 117 -5.17 -7.73 9.73
CA VAL A 117 -5.78 -6.40 9.58
C VAL A 117 -6.98 -6.23 10.51
N LEU A 118 -7.73 -7.31 10.76
CA LEU A 118 -8.85 -7.31 11.71
C LEU A 118 -8.40 -7.27 13.17
N MET A 119 -7.13 -7.54 13.46
CA MET A 119 -6.58 -7.55 14.82
C MET A 119 -5.97 -6.20 15.23
N PHE A 120 -5.85 -5.22 14.32
CA PHE A 120 -5.46 -3.87 14.72
C PHE A 120 -6.60 -3.25 15.56
N GLU A 121 -6.25 -2.49 16.61
CA GLU A 121 -7.22 -1.97 17.59
C GLU A 121 -8.16 -0.89 17.03
N GLU A 122 -9.35 -0.80 17.61
CA GLU A 122 -10.48 0.02 17.15
C GLU A 122 -10.21 1.55 17.17
N GLU A 123 -9.35 2.04 18.07
CA GLU A 123 -9.01 3.48 18.21
C GLU A 123 -8.31 4.06 16.96
N VAL A 124 -7.75 3.16 16.16
CA VAL A 124 -7.01 3.46 14.96
C VAL A 124 -7.98 3.66 13.77
N PHE A 125 -9.17 3.03 13.75
CA PHE A 125 -10.13 3.03 12.62
C PHE A 125 -10.86 4.37 12.34
N SER A 126 -10.61 5.41 13.14
CA SER A 126 -11.26 6.71 12.96
C SER A 126 -10.71 7.53 11.79
N THR A 127 -9.57 7.15 11.21
CA THR A 127 -8.99 7.84 10.04
C THR A 127 -9.27 7.06 8.75
N GLY A 128 -9.53 7.75 7.63
CA GLY A 128 -10.03 7.15 6.38
C GLY A 128 -9.10 6.17 5.63
N ASN A 129 -8.02 5.69 6.27
CA ASN A 129 -6.94 4.90 5.67
C ASN A 129 -6.87 3.44 6.15
N TYR A 130 -7.91 2.90 6.80
CA TYR A 130 -7.88 1.56 7.43
C TYR A 130 -8.50 0.41 6.64
N SER A 131 -9.00 0.65 5.43
CA SER A 131 -9.51 -0.42 4.58
C SER A 131 -8.44 -0.94 3.63
N ILE A 132 -8.30 -2.26 3.55
CA ILE A 132 -7.57 -2.91 2.46
C ILE A 132 -8.17 -2.45 1.13
N SER A 133 -7.31 -2.18 0.14
CA SER A 133 -7.78 -1.69 -1.16
C SER A 133 -8.64 -2.73 -1.87
N ASP A 134 -9.69 -2.27 -2.54
CA ASP A 134 -10.55 -3.13 -3.36
C ASP A 134 -9.73 -3.89 -4.42
N GLU A 135 -8.71 -3.24 -4.99
CA GLU A 135 -7.80 -3.86 -5.96
C GLU A 135 -7.05 -5.08 -5.40
N ALA A 136 -6.68 -5.06 -4.11
CA ALA A 136 -6.03 -6.20 -3.47
C ALA A 136 -7.04 -7.32 -3.17
N LEU A 137 -8.27 -6.97 -2.79
CA LEU A 137 -9.36 -7.92 -2.57
C LEU A 137 -9.79 -8.59 -3.87
N ASP A 138 -9.93 -7.83 -4.96
CA ASP A 138 -10.27 -8.31 -6.28
C ASP A 138 -9.19 -9.25 -6.82
N ALA A 139 -7.92 -8.86 -6.70
CA ALA A 139 -6.79 -9.70 -7.09
C ALA A 139 -6.78 -11.05 -6.35
N LEU A 140 -7.02 -11.04 -5.03
CA LEU A 140 -7.10 -12.27 -4.25
C LEU A 140 -8.34 -13.12 -4.63
N CYS A 141 -9.49 -12.48 -4.83
CA CYS A 141 -10.72 -13.14 -5.24
C CYS A 141 -10.53 -13.88 -6.57
N ASP A 142 -9.98 -13.20 -7.57
CA ASP A 142 -9.77 -13.76 -8.90
C ASP A 142 -8.70 -14.85 -8.89
N ALA A 143 -7.63 -14.68 -8.11
CA ALA A 143 -6.60 -15.70 -7.97
C ALA A 143 -7.12 -16.97 -7.28
N ILE A 144 -7.96 -16.84 -6.23
CA ILE A 144 -8.62 -18.01 -5.60
C ILE A 144 -9.58 -18.70 -6.57
N LYS A 145 -10.37 -17.95 -7.36
CA LYS A 145 -11.29 -18.55 -8.36
C LYS A 145 -10.56 -19.37 -9.42
N ALA A 146 -9.35 -18.97 -9.79
CA ALA A 146 -8.54 -19.65 -10.80
C ALA A 146 -7.96 -20.98 -10.31
N GLU A 147 -7.96 -21.24 -8.99
CA GLU A 147 -7.43 -22.48 -8.41
C GLU A 147 -8.49 -23.61 -8.41
N PRO A 148 -8.11 -24.85 -8.77
CA PRO A 148 -8.97 -26.01 -8.55
C PRO A 148 -9.22 -26.22 -7.05
N GLU A 149 -10.43 -26.69 -6.69
CA GLU A 149 -10.83 -26.96 -5.29
C GLU A 149 -10.77 -25.74 -4.35
N SER A 150 -11.14 -24.56 -4.86
CA SER A 150 -11.06 -23.29 -4.13
C SER A 150 -12.22 -23.00 -3.15
N THR A 151 -13.19 -23.91 -2.97
CA THR A 151 -14.44 -23.66 -2.24
C THR A 151 -14.21 -23.18 -0.80
N GLU A 152 -13.34 -23.85 -0.04
CA GLU A 152 -13.09 -23.50 1.36
C GLU A 152 -12.31 -22.18 1.47
N LYS A 153 -11.32 -21.96 0.60
CA LYS A 153 -10.56 -20.71 0.53
C LYS A 153 -11.46 -19.51 0.18
N MET A 154 -12.36 -19.70 -0.78
CA MET A 154 -13.34 -18.68 -1.19
C MET A 154 -14.34 -18.38 -0.06
N LYS A 155 -14.77 -19.39 0.71
CA LYS A 155 -15.64 -19.20 1.88
C LYS A 155 -14.93 -18.37 2.96
N ARG A 156 -13.67 -18.70 3.28
CA ARG A 156 -12.84 -17.92 4.21
C ARG A 156 -12.64 -16.49 3.72
N PHE A 157 -12.25 -16.30 2.45
CA PHE A 157 -12.11 -14.99 1.83
C PHE A 157 -13.37 -14.14 1.99
N ARG A 158 -14.55 -14.65 1.63
CA ARG A 158 -15.81 -13.89 1.72
C ARG A 158 -16.17 -13.49 3.15
N ASN A 159 -15.87 -14.35 4.13
CA ASN A 159 -16.07 -14.02 5.54
C ASN A 159 -15.16 -12.87 5.96
N LEU A 160 -13.87 -12.94 5.64
CA LEU A 160 -12.89 -11.88 5.94
C LEU A 160 -13.23 -10.58 5.21
N GLN A 161 -13.53 -10.65 3.92
CA GLN A 161 -13.94 -9.49 3.11
C GLN A 161 -15.15 -8.78 3.76
N ARG A 162 -16.16 -9.52 4.21
CA ARG A 162 -17.31 -8.93 4.91
C ARG A 162 -16.91 -8.23 6.19
N LEU A 163 -16.00 -8.80 6.98
CA LEU A 163 -15.54 -8.19 8.23
C LEU A 163 -14.76 -6.91 7.94
N VAL A 164 -13.73 -6.98 7.10
CA VAL A 164 -12.88 -5.82 6.76
C VAL A 164 -13.70 -4.68 6.13
N THR A 165 -14.67 -4.99 5.27
CA THR A 165 -15.55 -3.98 4.63
C THR A 165 -16.71 -3.51 5.50
N LYS A 166 -17.12 -4.28 6.52
CA LYS A 166 -18.16 -3.85 7.48
C LYS A 166 -17.67 -2.68 8.32
N TYR A 167 -16.39 -2.65 8.71
CA TYR A 167 -15.81 -1.52 9.45
C TYR A 167 -15.71 -0.25 8.60
N ALA A 168 -15.46 -0.35 7.29
CA ALA A 168 -15.52 0.80 6.37
C ALA A 168 -16.91 1.46 6.33
N ARG A 169 -17.98 0.68 6.54
CA ARG A 169 -19.37 1.18 6.57
C ARG A 169 -19.72 2.02 7.79
N PHE A 170 -19.01 1.83 8.92
CA PHE A 170 -19.27 2.60 10.15
C PHE A 170 -18.58 3.97 10.16
N VAL A 171 -17.53 4.16 9.35
CA VAL A 171 -16.72 5.38 9.39
C VAL A 171 -17.12 6.38 8.30
N TRP A 172 -17.64 5.98 7.13
CA TRP A 172 -18.14 6.93 6.13
C TRP A 172 -19.29 6.39 5.26
N LYS A 173 -20.50 6.93 5.44
CA LYS A 173 -21.46 7.10 4.33
C LYS A 173 -20.93 8.17 3.36
N ILE A 174 -19.88 7.86 2.60
CA ILE A 174 -19.53 8.61 1.38
C ILE A 174 -19.69 7.67 0.19
N PRO A 175 -20.50 8.03 -0.82
CA PRO A 175 -20.77 7.17 -1.97
C PRO A 175 -19.51 6.76 -2.72
N CYS A 176 -19.57 5.52 -3.21
CA CYS A 176 -18.61 4.68 -3.96
C CYS A 176 -17.91 5.31 -5.19
N GLN A 177 -17.96 6.63 -5.40
CA GLN A 177 -17.31 7.32 -6.53
C GLN A 177 -16.09 8.16 -6.14
N LYS A 178 -15.80 8.35 -4.85
CA LYS A 178 -14.67 9.19 -4.40
C LYS A 178 -13.40 8.44 -3.99
N GLN A 179 -13.41 7.11 -3.85
CA GLN A 179 -12.19 6.34 -3.52
C GLN A 179 -11.19 6.22 -4.68
N ARG A 180 -11.61 6.41 -5.94
CA ARG A 180 -10.69 6.57 -7.09
C ARG A 180 -9.69 7.71 -6.92
N LYS A 181 -9.99 8.69 -6.04
CA LYS A 181 -9.09 9.82 -5.76
C LYS A 181 -8.09 9.58 -4.63
N LEU A 182 -8.20 8.49 -3.85
CA LEU A 182 -7.22 8.24 -2.79
C LEU A 182 -5.89 7.73 -3.38
N ILE A 183 -5.93 6.92 -4.44
CA ILE A 183 -4.73 6.51 -5.18
C ILE A 183 -4.17 7.66 -6.05
N GLN A 184 -5.01 8.63 -6.45
CA GLN A 184 -4.57 9.83 -7.16
C GLN A 184 -4.05 10.96 -6.25
N ASN A 185 -4.11 10.80 -4.92
CA ASN A 185 -3.56 11.75 -3.95
C ASN A 185 -2.67 11.07 -2.89
N LEU A 186 -2.15 9.88 -3.23
CA LEU A 186 -0.99 9.30 -2.56
C LEU A 186 0.27 9.92 -3.18
#